data_AF-A0A9E4FX45-F1
#
_entry.id   AF-A0A9E4FX45-F1
#
_cell.length_a   1.000
_cell.length_b   1.000
_cell.length_c   1.000
_cell.angle_alpha   90.00
_cell.angle_beta   90.00
_cell.angle_gamma   90.00
#
_symmetry.space_group_name_H-M   'P 1'
#
loop_
_entity.id
_entity.type
_entity.pdbx_description
1 polymer ?
#
loop_
_entity_poly.entity_id
_entity_poly.type
_entity_poly.pdbx_seq_one_letter_code
_entity_poly.pdbx_strand_id
1 'polypeptide(L)'
;MNLIDTRTAGAAVGLVALKAARLAAEGASADRVLVAAERCAASVCFFGYLETLHYLWKGGRIPRAALWMGNLLGVKPLLELSAGRVGMIGRPRSRARAIARMTALVRQWLNGAPCRLAVVHGGAPEPGAMLAEHLERELRPVELIMGEFTPVIGAHTGPGLVACAAHPVED
;
A
#
# COMPACT_ATOMS: atom_id res chain seq x y z
N MET A 1 1.60 -2.37 28.17
CA MET A 1 1.92 -2.82 26.80
C MET A 1 0.69 -2.56 25.96
N ASN A 2 0.81 -1.79 24.88
CA ASN A 2 -0.31 -1.47 23.98
C ASN A 2 -0.12 -2.25 22.67
N LEU A 3 -1.20 -2.81 22.13
CA LEU A 3 -1.20 -3.59 20.89
C LEU A 3 -2.24 -3.00 19.94
N ILE A 4 -1.84 -2.75 18.70
CA ILE A 4 -2.71 -2.20 17.66
C ILE A 4 -2.89 -3.25 16.56
N ASP A 5 -4.13 -3.67 16.33
CA ASP A 5 -4.48 -4.33 15.06
C ASP A 5 -4.68 -3.27 13.99
N THR A 6 -3.66 -3.08 13.16
CA THR A 6 -3.69 -2.05 12.11
C THR A 6 -4.66 -2.36 10.97
N ARG A 7 -5.12 -3.62 10.85
CA ARG A 7 -5.96 -4.11 9.74
C ARG A 7 -5.42 -3.73 8.35
N THR A 8 -4.11 -3.55 8.23
CA THR A 8 -3.40 -3.26 6.97
C THR A 8 -2.13 -4.11 6.88
N ALA A 9 -1.31 -3.91 5.85
CA ALA A 9 -0.09 -4.69 5.64
C ALA A 9 1.02 -3.88 4.98
N GLY A 10 2.26 -4.36 5.12
CA GLY A 10 3.40 -3.84 4.36
C GLY A 10 3.69 -2.36 4.63
N ALA A 11 3.88 -1.60 3.54
CA ALA A 11 4.18 -0.18 3.59
C ALA A 11 3.19 0.65 4.42
N ALA A 12 1.90 0.28 4.44
CA ALA A 12 0.90 0.97 5.26
C ALA A 12 1.17 0.80 6.76
N VAL A 13 1.57 -0.40 7.20
CA VAL A 13 2.00 -0.63 8.61
C VAL A 13 3.26 0.17 8.92
N GLY A 14 4.19 0.27 7.96
CA GLY A 14 5.39 1.09 8.08
C GLY A 14 5.07 2.58 8.32
N LEU A 15 4.11 3.13 7.57
CA LEU A 15 3.66 4.51 7.76
C LEU A 15 3.00 4.75 9.13
N VAL A 16 2.19 3.79 9.61
CA VAL A 16 1.60 3.83 10.96
C VAL A 16 2.71 3.85 12.03
N ALA A 17 3.68 2.96 11.91
CA ALA A 17 4.82 2.88 12.83
C ALA A 17 5.65 4.17 12.81
N LEU A 18 5.88 4.76 11.64
CA LEU A 18 6.62 6.02 11.52
C LEU A 18 5.87 7.21 12.12
N LYS A 19 4.53 7.30 11.97
CA LYS A 19 3.74 8.34 12.67
C LYS A 19 3.86 8.20 14.18
N ALA A 20 3.76 6.97 14.71
CA ALA A 20 3.91 6.70 16.13
C ALA A 20 5.31 7.07 16.65
N ALA A 21 6.36 6.66 15.91
CA ALA A 21 7.74 6.94 16.27
C ALA A 21 8.07 8.44 16.28
N ARG A 22 7.54 9.21 15.31
CA ARG A 22 7.74 10.67 15.25
C ARG A 22 7.15 11.38 16.46
N LEU A 23 5.88 11.09 16.79
CA LEU A 23 5.24 11.68 17.97
C LEU A 23 5.94 11.30 19.28
N ALA A 24 6.40 10.05 19.40
CA ALA A 24 7.18 9.62 20.56
C ALA A 24 8.52 10.38 20.65
N ALA A 25 9.20 10.60 19.53
CA ALA A 25 10.45 11.36 19.47
C ALA A 25 10.25 12.86 19.81
N GLU A 26 9.05 13.39 19.56
CA GLU A 26 8.63 14.75 19.95
C GLU A 26 8.21 14.85 21.44
N GLY A 27 8.27 13.74 22.19
CA GLY A 27 7.95 13.71 23.63
C GLY A 27 6.45 13.57 23.94
N ALA A 28 5.64 13.13 22.97
CA ALA A 28 4.22 12.85 23.22
C ALA A 28 4.03 11.69 24.23
N SER A 29 2.94 11.74 25.00
CA SER A 29 2.58 10.66 25.92
C SER A 29 2.21 9.37 25.16
N ALA A 30 2.35 8.22 25.83
CA ALA A 30 1.99 6.93 25.27
C ALA A 30 0.54 6.88 24.74
N ASP A 31 -0.41 7.52 25.43
CA ASP A 31 -1.81 7.58 25.01
C ASP A 31 -1.99 8.40 23.72
N ARG A 32 -1.26 9.52 23.58
CA ARG A 32 -1.31 10.33 22.35
C ARG A 32 -0.70 9.59 21.17
N VAL A 33 0.42 8.89 21.40
CA VAL A 33 1.05 8.04 20.38
C VAL A 33 0.10 6.93 19.93
N LEU A 34 -0.57 6.26 20.88
CA LEU A 34 -1.53 5.20 20.59
C LEU A 34 -2.69 5.71 19.73
N VAL A 35 -3.34 6.80 20.15
CA VAL A 35 -4.47 7.39 19.42
C VAL A 35 -4.07 7.81 18.00
N ALA A 36 -2.90 8.43 17.84
CA ALA A 36 -2.42 8.84 16.53
C ALA A 36 -2.09 7.64 15.62
N ALA A 37 -1.52 6.57 16.18
CA ALA A 37 -1.24 5.34 15.43
C ALA A 37 -2.54 4.65 14.98
N GLU A 38 -3.56 4.57 15.85
CA GLU A 38 -4.87 4.02 15.50
C GLU A 38 -5.58 4.84 14.43
N ARG A 39 -5.54 6.17 14.53
CA ARG A 39 -6.08 7.07 13.50
C ARG A 39 -5.37 6.90 12.17
N CYS A 40 -4.03 6.86 12.19
CA CYS A 40 -3.24 6.61 10.99
C CYS A 40 -3.56 5.24 10.38
N ALA A 41 -3.73 4.18 11.20
CA ALA A 41 -4.11 2.87 10.71
C ALA A 41 -5.52 2.85 10.09
N ALA A 42 -6.44 3.62 10.64
CA ALA A 42 -7.80 3.76 10.11
C ALA A 42 -7.88 4.58 8.82
N SER A 43 -6.94 5.52 8.63
CA SER A 43 -6.93 6.39 7.45
C SER A 43 -5.95 5.94 6.36
N VAL A 44 -4.88 5.20 6.65
CA VAL A 44 -3.89 4.84 5.62
C VAL A 44 -4.52 4.06 4.46
N CYS A 45 -4.25 4.48 3.22
CA CYS A 45 -4.63 3.72 2.03
C CYS A 45 -3.50 2.79 1.59
N PHE A 46 -3.85 1.70 0.91
CA PHE A 46 -2.89 0.76 0.34
C PHE A 46 -3.41 0.24 -0.99
N PHE A 47 -2.63 0.45 -2.05
CA PHE A 47 -2.93 -0.05 -3.39
C PHE A 47 -1.73 -0.81 -3.94
N GLY A 48 -1.97 -1.84 -4.74
CA GLY A 48 -0.90 -2.54 -5.42
C GLY A 48 -1.37 -3.35 -6.60
N TYR A 49 -0.51 -3.54 -7.59
CA TYR A 49 -0.77 -4.46 -8.69
C TYR A 49 0.14 -5.67 -8.63
N LEU A 50 -0.36 -6.78 -9.17
CA LEU A 50 0.37 -8.03 -9.32
C LEU A 50 0.65 -8.33 -10.79
N GLU A 51 1.62 -9.21 -11.02
CA GLU A 51 1.83 -9.83 -12.33
C GLU A 51 0.79 -10.91 -12.62
N THR A 52 0.29 -11.59 -11.58
CA THR A 52 -0.73 -12.64 -11.66
C THR A 52 -1.42 -12.85 -10.31
N LEU A 53 -2.67 -13.37 -10.32
CA LEU A 53 -3.36 -13.81 -9.09
C LEU A 53 -2.97 -15.21 -8.63
N HIS A 54 -2.20 -15.96 -9.42
CA HIS A 54 -1.87 -17.36 -9.15
C HIS A 54 -1.35 -17.58 -7.71
N TYR A 55 -0.41 -16.74 -7.25
CA TYR A 55 0.17 -16.84 -5.92
C TYR A 55 -0.82 -16.53 -4.80
N LEU A 56 -1.65 -15.50 -4.97
CA LEU A 56 -2.67 -15.14 -3.99
C LEU A 56 -3.72 -16.24 -3.83
N TRP A 57 -4.14 -16.82 -4.96
CA TRP A 57 -5.08 -17.93 -4.97
C TRP A 57 -4.49 -19.16 -4.30
N LYS A 58 -3.27 -19.58 -4.70
CA LYS A 58 -2.59 -20.75 -4.13
C LYS A 58 -2.25 -20.55 -2.64
N GLY A 59 -1.95 -19.32 -2.23
CA GLY A 59 -1.57 -18.99 -0.86
C GLY A 59 -2.70 -18.97 0.15
N GLY A 60 -3.98 -18.97 -0.29
CA GLY A 60 -5.16 -19.07 0.59
C GLY A 60 -5.43 -17.86 1.50
N ARG A 61 -4.53 -16.87 1.57
CA ARG A 61 -4.67 -15.67 2.43
C ARG A 61 -5.77 -14.71 1.99
N ILE A 62 -6.22 -14.84 0.75
CA ILE A 62 -7.35 -14.08 0.22
C ILE A 62 -8.32 -15.09 -0.38
N PRO A 63 -9.28 -15.63 0.39
CA PRO A 63 -10.24 -16.62 -0.11
C PRO A 63 -11.01 -16.15 -1.36
N ARG A 64 -11.28 -14.83 -1.43
CA ARG A 64 -11.94 -14.20 -2.59
C ARG A 64 -11.10 -14.23 -3.87
N ALA A 65 -9.79 -14.47 -3.80
CA ALA A 65 -8.95 -14.56 -4.98
C ALA A 65 -9.40 -15.70 -5.92
N ALA A 66 -9.98 -16.78 -5.38
CA ALA A 66 -10.57 -17.86 -6.18
C ALA A 66 -11.68 -17.36 -7.11
N LEU A 67 -12.51 -16.41 -6.66
CA LEU A 67 -13.59 -15.82 -7.47
C LEU A 67 -13.05 -14.99 -8.65
N TRP A 68 -11.79 -14.61 -8.59
CA TRP A 68 -11.14 -13.78 -9.59
C TRP A 68 -10.37 -14.57 -10.64
N MET A 69 -10.22 -15.90 -10.46
CA MET A 69 -9.49 -16.83 -11.32
C MET A 69 -10.16 -17.09 -12.70
N GLY A 70 -10.80 -16.08 -13.28
CA GLY A 70 -11.29 -16.10 -14.66
C GLY A 70 -10.18 -15.82 -15.68
N ASN A 71 -10.55 -15.37 -16.89
CA ASN A 71 -9.57 -15.04 -17.94
C ASN A 71 -8.73 -13.80 -17.59
N LEU A 72 -7.64 -14.01 -16.85
CA LEU A 72 -6.67 -12.99 -16.43
C LEU A 72 -5.44 -12.93 -17.34
N LEU A 73 -5.50 -13.50 -18.54
CA LEU A 73 -4.39 -13.43 -19.48
C LEU A 73 -4.09 -11.96 -19.85
N GLY A 74 -2.85 -11.55 -19.61
CA GLY A 74 -2.35 -10.23 -19.98
C GLY A 74 -2.90 -9.07 -19.15
N VAL A 75 -3.51 -9.30 -17.99
CA VAL A 75 -3.89 -8.22 -17.06
C VAL A 75 -2.95 -8.16 -15.86
N LYS A 76 -2.83 -6.97 -15.27
CA LYS A 76 -2.18 -6.71 -13.98
C LYS A 76 -3.29 -6.51 -12.96
N PRO A 77 -3.63 -7.50 -12.13
CA PRO A 77 -4.67 -7.36 -11.12
C PRO A 77 -4.32 -6.21 -10.18
N LEU A 78 -5.20 -5.21 -10.12
CA LEU A 78 -5.04 -4.06 -9.23
C LEU A 78 -5.89 -4.27 -7.98
N LEU A 79 -5.26 -4.17 -6.82
CA LEU A 79 -5.80 -4.49 -5.53
C LEU A 79 -5.78 -3.29 -4.59
N GLU A 80 -6.74 -3.28 -3.68
CA GLU A 80 -6.81 -2.38 -2.53
C GLU A 80 -6.84 -3.24 -1.26
N LEU A 81 -6.13 -2.80 -0.22
CA LEU A 81 -6.30 -3.31 1.13
C LEU A 81 -6.98 -2.24 1.97
N SER A 82 -8.22 -2.49 2.37
CA SER A 82 -9.03 -1.57 3.16
C SER A 82 -9.75 -2.34 4.27
N ALA A 83 -9.65 -1.83 5.50
CA ALA A 83 -10.27 -2.43 6.69
C ALA A 83 -10.01 -3.94 6.82
N GLY A 84 -8.77 -4.38 6.61
CA GLY A 84 -8.36 -5.79 6.72
C GLY A 84 -8.84 -6.69 5.59
N ARG A 85 -9.42 -6.13 4.53
CA ARG A 85 -9.93 -6.88 3.38
C ARG A 85 -9.23 -6.45 2.11
N VAL A 86 -8.72 -7.44 1.39
CA VAL A 86 -8.19 -7.22 0.04
C VAL A 86 -9.32 -7.32 -0.98
N GLY A 87 -9.46 -6.31 -1.82
CA GLY A 87 -10.40 -6.23 -2.92
C GLY A 87 -9.70 -6.00 -4.25
N MET A 88 -10.21 -6.60 -5.32
CA MET A 88 -9.78 -6.25 -6.67
C MET A 88 -10.58 -5.06 -7.17
N ILE A 89 -9.85 -4.02 -7.57
CA ILE A 89 -10.41 -2.71 -7.97
C ILE A 89 -10.11 -2.36 -9.43
N GLY A 90 -9.35 -3.21 -10.14
CA GLY A 90 -9.07 -3.02 -11.56
C GLY A 90 -8.30 -4.17 -12.21
N ARG A 91 -8.26 -4.17 -13.55
CA ARG A 91 -7.52 -5.13 -14.38
C ARG A 91 -6.78 -4.45 -15.55
N PRO A 92 -5.92 -3.44 -15.29
CA PRO A 92 -5.13 -2.79 -16.33
C PRO A 92 -4.28 -3.81 -17.11
N ARG A 93 -4.12 -3.61 -18.42
CA ARG A 93 -3.32 -4.51 -19.28
C ARG A 93 -1.83 -4.18 -19.36
N SER A 94 -1.40 -3.07 -18.76
CA SER A 94 0.01 -2.66 -18.74
C SER A 94 0.39 -2.07 -17.39
N ARG A 95 1.68 -2.15 -17.05
CA ARG A 95 2.24 -1.57 -15.82
C ARG A 95 2.01 -0.06 -15.76
N ALA A 96 2.24 0.65 -16.86
CA ALA A 96 2.00 2.09 -16.95
C ALA A 96 0.54 2.46 -16.63
N ARG A 97 -0.44 1.70 -17.13
CA ARG A 97 -1.86 1.91 -16.80
C ARG A 97 -2.17 1.57 -15.34
N ALA A 98 -1.51 0.56 -14.76
CA ALA A 98 -1.65 0.22 -13.35
C ALA A 98 -1.11 1.35 -12.45
N ILE A 99 0.10 1.83 -12.74
CA ILE A 99 0.75 2.95 -12.04
C ILE A 99 -0.11 4.21 -12.11
N ALA A 100 -0.53 4.62 -13.32
CA ALA A 100 -1.39 5.79 -13.48
C ALA A 100 -2.71 5.66 -12.72
N ARG A 101 -3.31 4.46 -12.70
CA ARG A 101 -4.55 4.21 -11.94
C ARG A 101 -4.30 4.27 -10.43
N MET A 102 -3.20 3.69 -9.93
CA MET A 102 -2.82 3.77 -8.51
C MET A 102 -2.62 5.21 -8.07
N THR A 103 -1.88 6.02 -8.83
CA THR A 103 -1.67 7.43 -8.52
C THR A 103 -2.97 8.22 -8.53
N ALA A 104 -3.88 7.96 -9.48
CA ALA A 104 -5.21 8.57 -9.48
C ALA A 104 -6.04 8.19 -8.25
N LEU A 105 -5.96 6.94 -7.80
CA LEU A 105 -6.66 6.48 -6.59
C LEU A 105 -6.11 7.14 -5.34
N VAL A 106 -4.79 7.21 -5.19
CA VAL A 106 -4.15 7.92 -4.06
C VAL A 106 -4.54 9.40 -4.08
N ARG A 107 -4.48 10.06 -5.25
CA ARG A 107 -4.90 11.46 -5.39
C ARG A 107 -6.34 11.69 -4.95
N GLN A 108 -7.25 10.83 -5.42
CA GLN A 108 -8.67 10.89 -5.06
C GLN A 108 -8.85 10.68 -3.55
N TRP A 109 -8.14 9.70 -3.00
CA TRP A 109 -8.19 9.35 -1.59
C TRP A 109 -7.73 10.50 -0.69
N LEU A 110 -6.65 11.20 -1.08
CA LEU A 110 -6.11 12.35 -0.36
C LEU A 110 -7.01 13.59 -0.42
N ASN A 111 -7.85 13.72 -1.45
CA ASN A 111 -8.73 14.87 -1.65
C ASN A 111 -8.01 16.25 -1.50
N GLY A 112 -6.77 16.34 -1.98
CA GLY A 112 -5.95 17.55 -1.90
C GLY A 112 -5.13 17.73 -0.62
N ALA A 113 -5.24 16.84 0.36
CA ALA A 113 -4.42 16.89 1.57
C ALA A 113 -2.93 16.60 1.27
N PRO A 114 -1.99 17.30 1.94
CA PRO A 114 -0.58 16.91 1.92
C PRO A 114 -0.43 15.49 2.48
N CYS A 115 0.57 14.75 2.00
CA CYS A 115 0.71 13.34 2.34
C CYS A 115 2.14 12.90 2.56
N ARG A 116 2.28 11.77 3.24
CA ARG A 116 3.49 10.94 3.25
C ARG A 116 3.20 9.64 2.53
N LEU A 117 4.16 9.19 1.73
CA LEU A 117 4.03 8.03 0.85
C LEU A 117 5.09 6.99 1.15
N ALA A 118 4.72 5.74 0.94
CA ALA A 118 5.66 4.64 0.88
C ALA A 118 5.38 3.80 -0.37
N VAL A 119 6.42 3.50 -1.13
CA VAL A 119 6.41 2.63 -2.31
C VAL A 119 7.21 1.38 -2.00
N VAL A 120 6.66 0.23 -2.36
CA VAL A 120 7.29 -1.07 -2.11
C VAL A 120 7.12 -1.98 -3.31
N HIS A 121 8.17 -2.75 -3.62
CA HIS A 121 8.13 -3.77 -4.67
C HIS A 121 8.53 -5.14 -4.13
N GLY A 122 8.22 -6.21 -4.84
CA GLY A 122 8.76 -7.56 -4.57
C GLY A 122 9.53 -8.06 -5.78
N GLY A 123 10.86 -7.91 -5.79
CA GLY A 123 11.69 -8.28 -6.95
C GLY A 123 11.38 -7.49 -8.24
N ALA A 124 10.94 -6.23 -8.13
CA ALA A 124 10.64 -5.35 -9.27
C ALA A 124 11.08 -3.91 -8.99
N PRO A 125 12.40 -3.66 -8.87
CA PRO A 125 12.94 -2.35 -8.52
C PRO A 125 12.62 -1.28 -9.57
N GLU A 126 12.71 -1.59 -10.87
CA GLU A 126 12.45 -0.60 -11.91
C GLU A 126 10.96 -0.21 -11.97
N PRO A 127 10.00 -1.16 -11.98
CA PRO A 127 8.59 -0.81 -11.87
C PRO A 127 8.21 -0.08 -10.56
N GLY A 128 8.90 -0.39 -9.46
CA GLY A 128 8.75 0.34 -8.19
C GLY A 128 9.23 1.79 -8.30
N ALA A 129 10.40 2.01 -8.91
CA ALA A 129 10.94 3.34 -9.15
C ALA A 129 10.04 4.17 -10.06
N MET A 130 9.47 3.57 -11.12
CA MET A 130 8.50 4.22 -11.99
C MET A 130 7.25 4.69 -11.23
N LEU A 131 6.76 3.89 -10.27
CA LEU A 131 5.63 4.29 -9.43
C LEU A 131 6.02 5.44 -8.49
N ALA A 132 7.19 5.38 -7.87
CA ALA A 132 7.69 6.42 -6.99
C ALA A 132 7.81 7.76 -7.72
N GLU A 133 8.47 7.79 -8.88
CA GLU A 133 8.61 8.98 -9.72
C GLU A 133 7.24 9.55 -10.12
N HIS A 134 6.30 8.69 -10.51
CA HIS A 134 4.96 9.13 -10.90
C HIS A 134 4.17 9.72 -9.73
N LEU A 135 4.23 9.09 -8.54
CA LEU A 135 3.58 9.62 -7.34
C LEU A 135 4.21 10.93 -6.87
N GLU A 136 5.54 11.02 -6.88
CA GLU A 136 6.27 12.22 -6.47
C GLU A 136 5.91 13.41 -7.36
N ARG A 137 5.91 13.21 -8.68
CA ARG A 137 5.56 14.26 -9.65
C ARG A 137 4.12 14.74 -9.52
N GLU A 138 3.16 13.81 -9.40
CA GLU A 138 1.73 14.15 -9.41
C GLU A 138 1.21 14.65 -8.05
N LEU A 139 1.80 14.20 -6.94
CA LEU A 139 1.29 14.45 -5.60
C LEU A 139 2.17 15.36 -4.75
N ARG A 140 3.48 15.50 -5.08
CA ARG A 140 4.45 16.29 -4.32
C ARG A 140 4.36 16.01 -2.80
N PRO A 141 4.54 14.75 -2.38
CA PRO A 141 4.41 14.38 -0.98
C PRO A 141 5.46 15.09 -0.13
N VAL A 142 5.17 15.27 1.16
CA VAL A 142 6.13 15.79 2.12
C VAL A 142 7.30 14.82 2.30
N GLU A 143 7.05 13.54 2.08
CA GLU A 143 8.04 12.46 2.15
C GLU A 143 7.59 11.29 1.28
N LEU A 144 8.54 10.68 0.57
CA LEU A 144 8.34 9.40 -0.10
C LEU A 144 9.47 8.44 0.31
N ILE A 145 9.09 7.28 0.85
CA ILE A 145 10.02 6.21 1.19
C ILE A 145 9.85 5.09 0.16
N MET A 146 10.95 4.58 -0.38
CA MET A 146 10.94 3.41 -1.24
C MET A 146 11.64 2.24 -0.55
N GLY A 147 11.09 1.04 -0.71
CA GLY A 147 11.71 -0.18 -0.17
C GLY A 147 11.27 -1.44 -0.90
N GLU A 148 11.70 -2.58 -0.38
CA GLU A 148 11.33 -3.89 -0.87
C GLU A 148 10.47 -4.64 0.16
N PHE A 149 9.51 -5.41 -0.32
CA PHE A 149 8.73 -6.31 0.52
C PHE A 149 9.59 -7.43 1.10
N THR A 150 9.23 -7.86 2.30
CA THR A 150 9.82 -9.07 2.89
C THR A 150 9.39 -10.32 2.11
N PRO A 151 10.19 -11.41 2.18
CA PRO A 151 9.82 -12.69 1.57
C PRO A 151 8.45 -13.23 1.99
N VAL A 152 7.96 -12.85 3.17
CA VAL A 152 6.64 -13.26 3.69
C VAL A 152 5.50 -12.73 2.81
N ILE A 153 5.56 -11.47 2.38
CA ILE A 153 4.57 -10.92 1.46
C ILE A 153 4.74 -11.56 0.08
N GLY A 154 5.98 -11.67 -0.40
CA GLY A 154 6.30 -12.28 -1.70
C GLY A 154 5.79 -13.72 -1.85
N ALA A 155 5.81 -14.52 -0.78
CA ALA A 155 5.27 -15.88 -0.79
C ALA A 155 3.77 -15.95 -1.13
N HIS A 156 3.01 -14.90 -0.81
CA HIS A 156 1.58 -14.83 -1.08
C HIS A 156 1.26 -14.04 -2.36
N THR A 157 2.03 -13.02 -2.69
CA THR A 157 1.75 -12.14 -3.83
C THR A 157 2.46 -12.55 -5.11
N GLY A 158 3.52 -13.35 -4.99
CA GLY A 158 4.44 -13.65 -6.07
C GLY A 158 5.43 -12.51 -6.35
N PRO A 159 6.38 -12.75 -7.26
CA PRO A 159 7.30 -11.72 -7.74
C PRO A 159 6.56 -10.68 -8.59
N GLY A 160 7.13 -9.49 -8.69
CA GLY A 160 6.61 -8.42 -9.52
C GLY A 160 5.48 -7.59 -8.91
N LEU A 161 5.14 -7.83 -7.63
CA LEU A 161 4.26 -6.93 -6.88
C LEU A 161 4.89 -5.53 -6.84
N VAL A 162 4.06 -4.53 -7.13
CA VAL A 162 4.38 -3.12 -6.85
C VAL A 162 3.19 -2.51 -6.14
N ALA A 163 3.44 -1.84 -5.03
CA ALA A 163 2.42 -1.23 -4.20
C ALA A 163 2.85 0.13 -3.66
N CYS A 164 1.86 0.92 -3.27
CA CYS A 164 2.06 2.12 -2.49
C CYS A 164 1.07 2.20 -1.34
N ALA A 165 1.47 2.94 -0.31
CA ALA A 165 0.61 3.37 0.77
C ALA A 165 0.73 4.88 0.95
N ALA A 166 -0.35 5.51 1.38
CA ALA A 166 -0.39 6.93 1.69
C ALA A 166 -1.16 7.18 2.98
N HIS A 167 -0.69 8.14 3.77
CA HIS A 167 -1.53 8.74 4.79
C HIS A 167 -1.41 10.28 4.70
N PRO A 168 -2.46 11.02 5.08
CA PRO A 168 -2.45 12.47 5.08
C PRO A 168 -1.54 12.94 6.20
N VAL A 169 -0.88 14.08 5.98
CA VAL A 169 -0.23 14.78 7.07
C VAL A 169 -1.33 15.45 7.88
N GLU A 170 -1.63 14.88 9.04
CA GLU A 170 -2.39 15.57 10.09
C GLU A 170 -1.39 16.40 10.91
N ASP A 171 -1.68 17.69 11.04
CA ASP A 171 -1.03 18.61 11.99
C ASP A 171 -1.16 18.09 13.43
#